data_AF-A0A368T5K2-F1
#
_entry.id   AF-A0A368T5K2-F1
#
_cell.length_a   1.000
_cell.length_b   1.000
_cell.length_c   1.000
_cell.angle_alpha   90.00
_cell.angle_beta   90.00
_cell.angle_gamma   90.00
#
_symmetry.space_group_name_H-M   'P 1'
#
loop_
_entity.id
_entity.type
_entity.pdbx_description
1 polymer ?
#
loop_
_entity_poly.entity_id
_entity_poly.type
_entity_poly.pdbx_seq_one_letter_code
_entity_poly.pdbx_strand_id
1 'polypeptide(L)'
;MLRVTVNGVEVEVRAWAEEPAGGPVAALADTELRARCLPALVRWRGRSFRCVALWPEPLPPAGPPDPAPADLAGAVLAQLVHGWRCRVCGGRVAALVAEAGLPFADTNRRRHRWATNCPHCGAHVGRARLHALVLLPDPLGS
;
A
#
# COMPACT_ATOMS: atom_id res chain seq x y z
N MET A 1 -4.19 -6.45 16.94
CA MET A 1 -2.97 -5.63 17.20
C MET A 1 -1.73 -6.53 17.19
N LEU A 2 -0.82 -6.30 16.25
CA LEU A 2 0.41 -7.07 16.05
C LEU A 2 1.61 -6.25 16.53
N ARG A 3 2.48 -6.85 17.34
CA ARG A 3 3.79 -6.28 17.70
C ARG A 3 4.87 -7.08 17.02
N VAL A 4 5.75 -6.41 16.28
CA VAL A 4 6.79 -7.08 15.51
C VAL A 4 8.10 -6.38 15.77
N THR A 5 9.11 -7.16 16.13
CA THR A 5 10.45 -6.64 16.32
C THR A 5 11.17 -6.67 14.99
N VAL A 6 11.67 -5.52 14.55
CA VAL A 6 12.38 -5.46 13.30
C VAL A 6 13.60 -4.57 13.41
N ASN A 7 14.74 -5.12 12.99
CA ASN A 7 16.06 -4.54 13.24
C ASN A 7 16.22 -4.18 14.73
N GLY A 8 15.63 -4.99 15.63
CA GLY A 8 15.64 -4.77 17.08
C GLY A 8 14.64 -3.74 17.61
N VAL A 9 13.78 -3.14 16.76
CA VAL A 9 12.79 -2.13 17.17
C VAL A 9 11.38 -2.71 17.12
N GLU A 10 10.61 -2.54 18.18
CA GLU A 10 9.21 -2.95 18.24
C GLU A 10 8.33 -2.01 17.40
N VAL A 11 7.55 -2.59 16.49
CA VAL A 11 6.56 -1.91 15.66
C VAL A 11 5.20 -2.49 15.97
N GLU A 12 4.24 -1.63 16.31
CA GLU A 12 2.86 -2.04 16.52
C GLU A 12 2.05 -1.76 15.25
N VAL A 13 1.42 -2.78 14.69
CA VAL A 13 0.58 -2.69 13.50
C VAL A 13 -0.84 -3.10 13.90
N ARG A 14 -1.82 -2.27 13.52
CA ARG A 14 -3.23 -2.61 13.64
C ARG A 14 -3.87 -2.43 12.28
N ALA A 15 -4.41 -3.51 11.71
CA ALA A 15 -5.30 -3.43 10.56
C ALA A 15 -6.74 -3.65 11.02
N TRP A 16 -7.72 -3.21 10.25
CA TRP A 16 -9.14 -3.37 10.58
C TRP A 16 -9.98 -3.39 9.30
N ALA A 17 -11.19 -3.93 9.35
CA ALA A 17 -12.05 -4.06 8.16
C ALA A 17 -12.68 -2.73 7.70
N GLU A 18 -13.04 -1.83 8.63
CA GLU A 18 -13.78 -0.60 8.32
C GLU A 18 -12.96 0.66 8.54
N GLU A 19 -12.57 1.34 7.46
CA GLU A 19 -11.90 2.61 7.55
C GLU A 19 -12.85 3.77 7.90
N PRO A 20 -12.49 4.74 8.77
CA PRO A 20 -13.22 5.99 8.84
C PRO A 20 -13.26 6.65 7.45
N ALA A 21 -14.37 7.33 7.15
CA ALA A 21 -14.57 7.98 5.86
C ALA A 21 -13.38 8.86 5.46
N GLY A 22 -12.84 8.64 4.26
CA GLY A 22 -11.73 9.43 3.68
C GLY A 22 -10.32 8.92 4.00
N GLY A 23 -10.14 7.68 4.45
CA GLY A 23 -8.81 7.10 4.61
C GLY A 23 -8.23 6.46 3.32
N PRO A 24 -6.93 6.07 3.33
CA PRO A 24 -6.20 5.61 2.15
C PRO A 24 -6.81 4.43 1.37
N VAL A 25 -7.54 3.49 1.99
CA VAL A 25 -8.19 2.40 1.24
C VAL A 25 -9.46 2.89 0.56
N ALA A 26 -10.24 3.73 1.25
CA ALA A 26 -11.44 4.34 0.68
C ALA A 26 -11.13 5.23 -0.55
N ALA A 27 -9.92 5.77 -0.66
CA ALA A 27 -9.47 6.58 -1.79
C ALA A 27 -9.11 5.77 -3.06
N LEU A 28 -9.05 4.43 -2.97
CA LEU A 28 -8.75 3.56 -4.11
C LEU A 28 -10.03 3.37 -4.95
N ALA A 29 -10.01 3.78 -6.22
CA ALA A 29 -11.16 3.62 -7.11
C ALA A 29 -11.38 2.13 -7.53
N ASP A 30 -10.30 1.36 -7.60
CA ASP A 30 -10.31 -0.02 -8.06
C ASP A 30 -10.86 -0.97 -6.98
N THR A 31 -11.97 -1.67 -7.26
CA THR A 31 -12.65 -2.57 -6.31
C THR A 31 -11.86 -3.86 -6.05
N GLU A 32 -11.17 -4.39 -7.06
CA GLU A 32 -10.37 -5.61 -6.93
C GLU A 32 -9.13 -5.33 -6.08
N LEU A 33 -8.47 -4.19 -6.34
CA LEU A 33 -7.39 -3.72 -5.49
C LEU A 33 -7.89 -3.45 -4.06
N ARG A 34 -9.04 -2.80 -3.89
CA ARG A 34 -9.62 -2.56 -2.55
C ARG A 34 -9.84 -3.86 -1.79
N ALA A 35 -10.31 -4.91 -2.45
CA ALA A 35 -10.49 -6.22 -1.81
C ALA A 35 -9.17 -6.79 -1.26
N ARG A 36 -8.03 -6.44 -1.87
CA ARG A 36 -6.68 -6.88 -1.45
C ARG A 36 -6.03 -5.97 -0.41
N CYS A 37 -6.73 -4.91 0.01
CA CYS A 37 -6.22 -3.88 0.90
C CYS A 37 -6.99 -3.88 2.22
N LEU A 38 -6.27 -3.75 3.33
CA LEU A 38 -6.87 -3.35 4.61
C LEU A 38 -6.23 -2.05 5.10
N PRO A 39 -7.02 -1.11 5.65
CA PRO A 39 -6.47 0.05 6.32
C PRO A 39 -5.64 -0.43 7.52
N ALA A 40 -4.49 0.22 7.73
CA ALA A 40 -3.59 -0.11 8.81
C ALA A 40 -2.99 1.13 9.47
N LEU A 41 -2.82 1.07 10.79
CA LEU A 41 -2.08 2.03 11.59
C LEU A 41 -0.78 1.38 12.05
N VAL A 42 0.34 2.02 11.74
CA VAL A 42 1.66 1.62 12.20
C VAL A 42 2.10 2.60 13.28
N ARG A 43 2.49 2.08 14.43
CA ARG A 43 3.15 2.85 15.49
C ARG A 43 4.62 2.45 15.53
N TRP A 44 5.50 3.40 15.27
CA TRP A 44 6.94 3.22 15.27
C TRP A 44 7.62 4.39 15.97
N ARG A 45 8.44 4.10 16.99
CA ARG A 45 9.18 5.10 17.79
C ARG A 45 8.28 6.24 18.30
N GLY A 46 7.08 5.90 18.78
CA GLY A 46 6.10 6.87 19.30
C GLY A 46 5.33 7.67 18.24
N ARG A 47 5.65 7.51 16.95
CA ARG A 47 4.91 8.11 15.84
C ARG A 47 3.88 7.13 15.29
N SER A 48 2.73 7.64 14.85
CA SER A 48 1.67 6.85 14.25
C SER A 48 1.48 7.25 12.80
N PHE A 49 1.43 6.29 11.89
CA PHE A 49 1.29 6.50 10.45
C PHE A 49 0.14 5.64 9.92
N ARG A 50 -0.73 6.25 9.12
CA ARG A 50 -1.77 5.52 8.38
C ARG A 50 -1.16 4.95 7.11
N CYS A 51 -1.41 3.69 6.85
CA CYS A 51 -0.93 2.96 5.70
C CYS A 51 -1.99 1.94 5.25
N VAL A 52 -1.67 1.23 4.18
CA VAL A 52 -2.47 0.15 3.63
C VAL A 52 -1.66 -1.14 3.78
N ALA A 53 -2.25 -2.15 4.41
CA ALA A 53 -1.76 -3.52 4.30
C ALA A 53 -2.26 -4.10 2.96
N LEU A 54 -1.34 -4.45 2.07
CA LEU A 54 -1.62 -4.99 0.75
C LEU A 54 -1.14 -6.45 0.68
N TRP A 55 -1.99 -7.37 0.22
CA TRP A 55 -1.61 -8.78 0.01
C TRP A 55 -1.32 -9.08 -1.47
N PRO A 56 -0.37 -9.99 -1.76
CA PRO A 56 -0.20 -10.53 -3.10
C PRO A 56 -1.40 -11.41 -3.45
N GLU A 57 -1.66 -11.64 -4.73
CA GLU A 57 -2.72 -12.55 -5.13
C GLU A 57 -2.39 -14.03 -4.85
N PRO A 58 -3.40 -14.86 -4.53
CA PRO A 58 -4.78 -14.47 -4.23
C PRO A 58 -4.95 -13.94 -2.79
N LEU A 59 -6.02 -13.17 -2.57
CA LEU A 59 -6.46 -12.62 -1.27
C LEU A 59 -6.31 -13.65 -0.11
N PRO A 60 -5.96 -13.24 1.12
CA PRO A 60 -6.44 -13.97 2.28
C PRO A 60 -7.99 -13.87 2.31
N PRO A 61 -8.72 -14.93 2.66
CA PRO A 61 -10.18 -14.87 2.78
C PRO A 61 -10.58 -13.72 3.70
N ALA A 62 -11.78 -13.14 3.48
CA ALA A 62 -12.35 -12.07 4.29
C ALA A 62 -12.12 -12.36 5.77
N GLY A 63 -11.10 -11.72 6.33
CA GLY A 63 -10.62 -12.00 7.67
C GLY A 63 -11.56 -11.41 8.71
N PRO A 64 -11.44 -11.82 9.97
CA PRO A 64 -12.20 -11.21 11.06
C PRO A 64 -12.00 -9.69 11.11
N PRO A 65 -12.98 -8.92 11.65
CA PRO A 65 -12.97 -7.46 11.63
C PRO A 65 -11.76 -6.81 12.33
N ASP A 66 -11.12 -7.54 13.26
CA ASP A 66 -9.81 -7.21 13.83
C ASP A 66 -8.83 -8.34 13.45
N PRO A 67 -8.12 -8.23 12.31
CA PRO A 67 -7.20 -9.26 11.84
C PRO A 67 -6.17 -9.58 12.92
N ALA A 68 -6.01 -10.88 13.18
CA ALA A 68 -4.99 -11.39 14.06
C ALA A 68 -3.58 -11.07 13.51
N PRO A 69 -2.57 -10.98 14.38
CA PRO A 69 -1.15 -10.97 14.02
C PRO A 69 -0.75 -11.87 12.84
N ALA A 70 -1.27 -13.09 12.77
CA ALA A 70 -0.99 -14.05 11.72
C ALA A 70 -1.60 -13.66 10.36
N ASP A 71 -2.65 -12.85 10.34
CA ASP A 71 -3.37 -12.48 9.12
C ASP A 71 -2.56 -11.47 8.28
N LEU A 72 -1.66 -10.71 8.92
CA LEU A 72 -0.72 -9.80 8.25
C LEU A 72 0.47 -10.54 7.60
N ALA A 73 0.55 -11.87 7.72
CA ALA A 73 1.57 -12.65 7.03
C ALA A 73 1.45 -12.49 5.50
N GLY A 74 2.56 -12.18 4.85
CA GLY A 74 2.61 -11.93 3.39
C GLY A 74 2.15 -10.54 2.95
N ALA A 75 1.57 -9.73 3.84
CA ALA A 75 1.20 -8.36 3.54
C ALA A 75 2.44 -7.45 3.40
N VAL A 76 2.37 -6.46 2.50
CA VAL A 76 3.28 -5.32 2.47
C VAL A 76 2.54 -4.10 2.97
N LEU A 77 3.19 -3.32 3.84
CA LEU A 77 2.68 -2.03 4.27
C LEU A 77 3.08 -0.98 3.22
N ALA A 78 2.07 -0.29 2.68
CA ALA A 78 2.21 0.69 1.63
C ALA A 78 1.55 2.02 2.02
N GLN A 79 2.13 3.12 1.56
CA GLN A 79 1.53 4.44 1.65
C GLN A 79 0.85 4.80 0.33
N LEU A 80 -0.29 5.47 0.43
CA LEU A 80 -0.93 6.10 -0.72
C LEU A 80 -0.29 7.47 -0.96
N VAL A 81 0.31 7.63 -2.14
CA VAL A 81 0.87 8.90 -2.62
C VAL A 81 -0.03 9.44 -3.73
N HIS A 82 -0.51 10.67 -3.56
CA HIS A 82 -1.33 11.35 -4.56
C HIS A 82 -0.49 12.23 -5.49
N GLY A 83 -0.97 12.43 -6.72
CA GLY A 83 -0.41 13.42 -7.64
C GLY A 83 1.01 13.11 -8.13
N TRP A 84 1.45 11.86 -8.09
CA TRP A 84 2.77 11.49 -8.61
C TRP A 84 2.79 11.70 -10.12
N ARG A 85 3.65 12.60 -10.59
CA ARG A 85 3.68 13.02 -11.99
C ARG A 85 4.52 12.08 -12.85
N CYS A 86 3.93 11.50 -13.90
CA CYS A 86 4.66 10.78 -14.93
C CYS A 86 5.63 11.73 -15.65
N ARG A 87 6.92 11.40 -15.69
CA ARG A 87 7.91 12.24 -16.40
C ARG A 87 7.83 12.18 -17.93
N VAL A 88 7.05 11.26 -18.49
CA VAL A 88 6.91 11.11 -19.95
C VAL A 88 5.71 11.90 -20.46
N CYS A 89 4.51 11.65 -19.94
CA CYS A 89 3.29 12.33 -20.41
C CYS A 89 2.84 13.50 -19.54
N GLY A 90 3.43 13.68 -18.35
CA GLY A 90 3.01 14.72 -17.40
C GLY A 90 1.73 14.40 -16.63
N GLY A 91 1.05 13.29 -16.93
CA GLY A 91 -0.16 12.85 -16.22
C GLY A 91 0.11 12.56 -14.74
N ARG A 92 -0.87 12.87 -13.89
CA ARG A 92 -0.83 12.61 -12.45
C ARG A 92 -1.42 11.24 -12.16
N VAL A 93 -0.81 10.50 -11.24
CA VAL A 93 -1.29 9.20 -10.78
C VAL A 93 -1.29 9.16 -9.26
N ALA A 94 -2.22 8.39 -8.69
CA ALA A 94 -2.08 7.92 -7.32
C ALA A 94 -1.23 6.63 -7.32
N ALA A 95 -0.52 6.36 -6.23
CA ALA A 95 0.37 5.22 -6.15
C ALA A 95 0.41 4.61 -4.76
N LEU A 96 0.43 3.28 -4.69
CA LEU A 96 0.78 2.56 -3.47
C LEU A 96 2.28 2.27 -3.48
N VAL A 97 3.02 2.95 -2.61
CA VAL A 97 4.46 2.76 -2.45
C VAL A 97 4.73 1.97 -1.19
N ALA A 98 5.55 0.92 -1.28
CA ALA A 98 6.06 0.26 -0.09
C ALA A 98 6.78 1.32 0.77
N GLU A 99 6.38 1.44 2.03
CA GLU A 99 6.91 2.48 2.91
C GLU A 99 8.42 2.24 3.14
N ALA A 100 9.24 3.14 2.61
CA ALA A 100 10.68 3.09 2.80
C ALA A 100 11.01 3.39 4.27
N GLY A 101 11.74 2.49 4.91
CA GLY A 101 12.08 2.61 6.33
C GLY A 101 11.17 1.82 7.25
N LEU A 102 10.06 1.25 6.76
CA LEU A 102 9.35 0.22 7.50
C LEU A 102 10.01 -1.15 7.28
N PRO A 103 10.46 -1.80 8.36
CA PRO A 103 10.79 -3.21 8.45
C PRO A 103 10.17 -4.25 7.51
N PHE A 104 8.86 -4.16 7.31
CA PHE A 104 8.06 -5.18 6.64
C PHE A 104 8.22 -5.11 5.13
N ALA A 105 8.84 -4.04 4.63
CA ALA A 105 9.01 -3.80 3.21
C ALA A 105 9.79 -4.96 2.56
N ASP A 106 10.91 -5.40 3.12
CA ASP A 106 11.86 -6.21 2.34
C ASP A 106 11.49 -7.70 2.23
N THR A 107 10.94 -8.32 3.28
CA THR A 107 10.63 -9.76 3.27
C THR A 107 9.46 -10.08 2.35
N ASN A 108 8.45 -9.21 2.31
CA ASN A 108 7.25 -9.44 1.50
C ASN A 108 7.28 -8.69 0.16
N ARG A 109 8.13 -7.66 -0.04
CA ARG A 109 8.25 -6.96 -1.33
C ARG A 109 8.47 -7.88 -2.52
N ARG A 110 9.26 -8.95 -2.35
CA ARG A 110 9.54 -9.90 -3.42
C ARG A 110 8.33 -10.73 -3.84
N ARG A 111 7.32 -10.84 -2.97
CA ARG A 111 6.05 -11.55 -3.26
C ARG A 111 5.06 -10.65 -3.99
N HIS A 112 5.30 -9.34 -4.02
CA HIS A 112 4.45 -8.38 -4.71
C HIS A 112 5.04 -8.02 -6.07
N ARG A 113 4.17 -7.94 -7.07
CA ARG A 113 4.56 -7.44 -8.39
C ARG A 113 4.57 -5.92 -8.35
N TRP A 114 5.64 -5.31 -8.86
CA TRP A 114 5.72 -3.87 -9.05
C TRP A 114 4.93 -3.45 -10.28
N ALA A 115 4.39 -2.23 -10.26
CA ALA A 115 3.81 -1.62 -11.44
C ALA A 115 4.85 -1.55 -12.57
N THR A 116 4.45 -1.90 -13.79
CA THR A 116 5.37 -1.98 -14.94
C THR A 116 5.27 -0.77 -15.84
N ASN A 117 4.09 -0.14 -15.92
CA ASN A 117 3.81 0.93 -16.88
C ASN A 117 2.98 2.06 -16.24
N CYS A 118 3.12 3.28 -16.76
CA CYS A 118 2.23 4.40 -16.46
C CYS A 118 0.81 4.09 -17.00
N PRO A 119 -0.25 4.23 -16.19
CA PRO A 119 -1.62 3.95 -16.62
C PRO A 119 -2.14 4.93 -17.68
N HIS A 120 -1.57 6.14 -17.77
CA HIS A 120 -2.02 7.16 -18.73
C HIS A 120 -1.39 7.03 -20.12
N CYS A 121 -0.11 6.65 -20.21
CA CYS A 121 0.62 6.67 -21.49
C CYS A 121 1.37 5.38 -21.82
N GLY A 122 1.26 4.34 -20.99
CA GLY A 122 1.92 3.06 -21.20
C GLY A 122 3.45 3.08 -21.05
N ALA A 123 4.07 4.23 -20.77
CA ALA A 123 5.52 4.30 -20.60
C ALA A 123 6.00 3.43 -19.43
N HIS A 124 7.09 2.70 -19.63
CA HIS A 124 7.70 1.88 -18.57
C HIS A 124 8.03 2.71 -17.33
N VAL A 125 7.77 2.17 -16.13
CA VAL A 125 7.88 2.92 -14.85
C VAL A 125 9.27 3.50 -14.60
N GLY A 126 10.34 2.84 -15.04
CA GLY A 126 11.69 3.38 -14.92
C GLY A 126 11.89 4.68 -15.72
N ARG A 127 11.28 4.76 -16.92
CA ARG A 127 11.30 5.96 -17.76
C ARG A 127 10.36 7.03 -17.20
N ALA A 128 9.20 6.62 -16.69
CA ALA A 128 8.22 7.51 -16.07
C ALA A 128 8.63 8.02 -14.68
N ARG A 129 9.63 7.41 -14.03
CA ARG A 129 10.05 7.61 -12.63
C ARG A 129 8.92 7.34 -11.62
N LEU A 130 8.12 6.30 -11.87
CA LEU A 130 6.94 5.91 -11.08
C LEU A 130 7.14 4.52 -10.43
N HIS A 131 8.12 4.38 -9.54
CA HIS A 131 8.41 3.09 -8.90
C HIS A 131 7.44 2.82 -7.74
N ALA A 132 6.38 2.07 -8.00
CA ALA A 132 5.31 1.75 -7.04
C ALA A 132 4.90 0.27 -7.12
N LEU A 133 4.26 -0.23 -6.06
CA LEU A 133 3.59 -1.54 -6.10
C LEU A 133 2.40 -1.47 -7.05
N VAL A 134 1.61 -0.40 -6.94
CA VAL A 134 0.43 -0.16 -7.78
C VAL A 134 0.41 1.30 -8.22
N LEU A 135 0.07 1.54 -9.48
CA LEU A 135 -0.23 2.86 -10.02
C LEU A 135 -1.70 2.92 -10.40
N LEU A 136 -2.35 4.00 -10.00
CA LEU A 136 -3.76 4.25 -10.25
C LEU A 136 -3.90 5.52 -11.08
N PRO A 137 -4.77 5.54 -12.11
CA PRO A 137 -5.16 6.80 -12.71
C PRO A 137 -5.70 7.73 -11.61
N ASP A 138 -5.28 8.98 -11.62
CA ASP A 138 -5.80 9.96 -10.66
C ASP A 138 -7.30 10.15 -10.93
N PRO A 139 -8.20 9.94 -9.95
CA PRO A 139 -9.63 10.16 -10.13
C PRO A 139 -9.96 11.62 -10.45
N LEU A 140 -9.06 12.54 -10.10
CA LEU A 140 -9.13 13.95 -10.47
C LEU A 140 -8.29 14.16 -11.74
N GLY A 141 -8.80 13.65 -12.86
CA GLY A 141 -8.27 13.99 -14.18
C GLY A 141 -8.53 15.47 -14.49
N SER A 142 -7.74 16.37 -13.91
CA SER A 142 -7.70 17.81 -14.24
C SER A 142 -6.55 18.51 -13.54
#